data_AF-A0AA97HDJ2-F1
#
_entry.id   AF-A0AA97HDJ2-F1
#
_cell.length_a   1.000
_cell.length_b   1.000
_cell.length_c   1.000
_cell.angle_alpha   90.00
_cell.angle_beta   90.00
_cell.angle_gamma   90.00
#
_symmetry.space_group_name_H-M   'P 1'
#
loop_
_entity.id
_entity.type
_entity.pdbx_description
1 polymer ?
#
loop_
_entity_poly.entity_id
_entity_poly.type
_entity_poly.pdbx_seq_one_letter_code
_entity_poly.pdbx_strand_id
1 'polypeptide(L)'
;MTESSSDKLIEALRKAVSRTSMLAEGNDPELDPVVRHIRHIIAKGANTQEILDALSNAEPLLIKIDAAQHNRAKQVRSSLQDLIDLLEKQDSRLVPQNEKKQLEAQIRSHWNAPSKWPELLKAFQSLAEQTLNTPIDEASQTKSSFFQRLLSQKRQTIQQASDKEAHAANQSCSFRANE
;
A
#
# COMPACT_ATOMS: atom_id res chain seq x y z
N MET A 1 53.62 14.55 16.47
CA MET A 1 53.14 14.38 15.08
C MET A 1 51.64 14.51 15.09
N THR A 2 51.09 15.52 14.41
CA THR A 2 49.64 15.74 14.32
C THR A 2 49.08 14.86 13.22
N GLU A 3 48.34 13.81 13.58
CA GLU A 3 47.45 13.14 12.61
C GLU A 3 46.61 14.22 11.92
N SER A 4 46.71 14.29 10.60
CA SER A 4 45.97 15.25 9.80
C SER A 4 44.48 14.94 9.95
N SER A 5 43.62 15.96 9.96
CA SER A 5 42.16 15.78 9.92
C SER A 5 41.71 14.88 8.76
N SER A 6 42.53 14.79 7.69
CA SER A 6 42.34 13.88 6.56
C SER A 6 42.49 12.41 6.94
N ASP A 7 43.46 12.05 7.78
CA ASP A 7 43.70 10.67 8.21
C ASP A 7 42.53 10.15 9.05
N LYS A 8 41.99 11.01 9.93
CA LYS A 8 40.79 10.71 10.73
C LYS A 8 39.54 10.53 9.88
N LEU A 9 39.38 11.31 8.81
CA LEU A 9 38.26 11.18 7.87
C LEU A 9 38.36 9.87 7.06
N ILE A 10 39.57 9.52 6.59
CA ILE A 10 39.82 8.26 5.88
C ILE A 10 39.50 7.08 6.79
N GLU A 11 39.94 7.12 8.05
CA GLU A 11 39.65 6.06 9.02
C GLU A 11 38.15 5.95 9.36
N ALA A 12 37.44 7.09 9.45
CA ALA A 12 35.99 7.11 9.63
C ALA A 12 35.25 6.51 8.42
N LEU A 13 35.67 6.84 7.20
CA LEU A 13 35.12 6.28 5.96
C LEU A 13 35.36 4.78 5.88
N ARG A 14 36.57 4.31 6.19
CA ARG A 14 36.90 2.87 6.26
C ARG A 14 36.02 2.12 7.24
N LYS A 15 35.82 2.66 8.44
CA LYS A 15 34.92 2.08 9.46
C LYS A 15 33.46 2.08 9.00
N ALA A 16 33.00 3.17 8.39
CA ALA A 16 31.63 3.27 7.87
C ALA A 16 31.39 2.23 6.78
N VAL A 17 32.25 2.17 5.77
CA VAL A 17 32.16 1.21 4.66
C VAL A 17 32.27 -0.23 5.16
N SER A 18 33.17 -0.53 6.10
CA SER A 18 33.27 -1.88 6.68
C SER A 18 31.99 -2.30 7.40
N ARG A 19 31.36 -1.40 8.18
CA ARG A 19 30.12 -1.70 8.91
C ARG A 19 28.92 -1.84 7.99
N THR A 20 28.73 -0.92 7.04
CA THR A 20 27.63 -1.00 6.07
C THR A 20 27.76 -2.22 5.16
N SER A 21 28.99 -2.56 4.78
CA SER A 21 29.31 -3.78 4.02
C SER A 21 28.95 -5.06 4.77
N MET A 22 29.11 -5.11 6.10
CA MET A 22 28.67 -6.29 6.88
C MET A 22 27.15 -6.41 6.96
N LEU A 23 26.44 -5.28 7.01
CA LEU A 23 24.97 -5.26 7.04
C LEU A 23 24.35 -5.64 5.69
N ALA A 24 25.09 -5.45 4.60
CA ALA A 24 24.64 -5.77 3.25
C ALA A 24 24.95 -7.23 2.83
N GLU A 25 25.82 -7.93 3.55
CA GLU A 25 26.25 -9.29 3.20
C GLU A 25 25.13 -10.32 3.44
N GLY A 26 24.89 -11.18 2.45
CA GLY A 26 23.82 -12.17 2.45
C GLY A 26 22.48 -11.65 1.92
N ASN A 27 22.41 -10.40 1.48
CA ASN A 27 21.20 -9.80 0.91
C ASN A 27 21.14 -9.98 -0.62
N ASP A 28 22.29 -9.99 -1.30
CA ASP A 28 22.41 -10.28 -2.73
C ASP A 28 23.71 -11.05 -3.04
N PRO A 29 23.62 -12.30 -3.55
CA PRO A 29 24.78 -13.16 -3.79
C PRO A 29 25.74 -12.62 -4.87
N GLU A 30 25.29 -11.73 -5.75
CA GLU A 30 26.15 -11.07 -6.75
C GLU A 30 26.90 -9.86 -6.17
N LEU A 31 26.36 -9.23 -5.13
CA LEU A 31 26.98 -8.09 -4.45
C LEU A 31 27.95 -8.52 -3.36
N ASP A 32 27.70 -9.66 -2.71
CA ASP A 32 28.50 -10.18 -1.60
C ASP A 32 30.01 -10.27 -1.91
N PRO A 33 30.46 -10.74 -3.10
CA PRO A 33 31.89 -10.79 -3.42
C PRO A 33 32.52 -9.41 -3.51
N VAL A 34 31.80 -8.42 -4.03
CA VAL A 34 32.25 -7.03 -4.20
C VAL A 34 32.39 -6.35 -2.85
N VAL A 35 31.39 -6.55 -2.00
CA VAL A 35 31.34 -6.03 -0.63
C VAL A 35 32.46 -6.65 0.23
N ARG A 36 32.70 -7.96 0.10
CA ARG A 36 33.86 -8.62 0.71
C ARG A 36 35.18 -8.07 0.19
N HIS A 37 35.28 -7.84 -1.12
CA HIS A 37 36.47 -7.26 -1.73
C HIS A 37 36.77 -5.88 -1.14
N ILE A 38 35.81 -4.94 -1.16
CA ILE A 38 35.94 -3.59 -0.59
C ILE A 38 36.38 -3.65 0.89
N ARG A 39 35.78 -4.52 1.69
CA ARG A 39 36.16 -4.71 3.10
C ARG A 39 37.61 -5.18 3.24
N HIS A 40 38.05 -6.10 2.38
CA HIS A 40 39.40 -6.65 2.40
C HIS A 40 40.47 -5.59 2.10
N ILE A 41 40.28 -4.77 1.06
CA ILE A 41 41.22 -3.70 0.70
C ILE A 41 41.28 -2.62 1.79
N ILE A 42 40.12 -2.23 2.33
CA ILE A 42 40.03 -1.28 3.44
C ILE A 42 40.78 -1.77 4.69
N ALA A 43 40.57 -3.03 5.07
CA ALA A 43 41.24 -3.64 6.22
C ALA A 43 42.77 -3.74 6.04
N LYS A 44 43.23 -3.86 4.79
CA LYS A 44 44.66 -3.98 4.45
C LYS A 44 45.44 -2.68 4.41
N GLY A 45 44.81 -1.53 4.62
CA GLY A 45 45.55 -0.26 4.53
C GLY A 45 45.36 0.50 3.21
N ALA A 46 44.49 0.04 2.29
CA ALA A 46 44.43 0.53 0.91
C ALA A 46 44.45 2.06 0.75
N ASN A 47 45.27 2.56 -0.17
CA ASN A 47 45.36 4.00 -0.43
C ASN A 47 44.07 4.54 -1.07
N THR A 48 43.94 5.86 -1.15
CA THR A 48 42.72 6.52 -1.68
C THR A 48 42.36 6.06 -3.09
N GLN A 49 43.36 5.84 -3.96
CA GLN A 49 43.11 5.43 -5.34
C GLN A 49 42.56 4.00 -5.41
N GLU A 50 43.12 3.08 -4.63
CA GLU A 50 42.65 1.69 -4.55
C GLU A 50 41.21 1.59 -4.04
N ILE A 51 40.83 2.45 -3.09
CA ILE A 51 39.45 2.53 -2.59
C ILE A 51 38.52 3.09 -3.68
N LEU A 52 38.94 4.15 -4.40
CA LEU A 52 38.15 4.73 -5.49
C LEU A 52 37.92 3.73 -6.63
N ASP A 53 38.97 3.02 -7.03
CA ASP A 53 38.89 2.01 -8.09
C ASP A 53 37.93 0.87 -7.69
N ALA A 54 37.99 0.42 -6.43
CA ALA A 54 37.09 -0.61 -5.92
C ALA A 54 35.62 -0.16 -5.87
N LEU A 55 35.37 1.09 -5.50
CA LEU A 55 34.02 1.67 -5.50
C LEU A 55 33.51 1.86 -6.93
N SER A 56 34.35 2.33 -7.86
CA SER A 56 33.99 2.50 -9.27
C SER A 56 33.63 1.17 -9.93
N ASN A 57 34.33 0.09 -9.59
CA ASN A 57 34.00 -1.25 -10.06
C ASN A 57 32.70 -1.80 -9.45
N ALA A 58 32.30 -1.34 -8.27
CA ALA A 58 31.07 -1.75 -7.61
C ALA A 58 29.81 -1.02 -8.14
N GLU A 59 29.98 0.21 -8.63
CA GLU A 59 28.87 1.07 -9.07
C GLU A 59 27.97 0.43 -10.15
N PRO A 60 28.49 -0.19 -11.24
CA PRO A 60 27.64 -0.85 -12.23
C PRO A 60 26.80 -2.00 -11.65
N LEU A 61 27.33 -2.70 -10.63
CA LEU A 61 26.64 -3.80 -9.99
C LEU A 61 25.53 -3.29 -9.06
N LEU A 62 25.79 -2.22 -8.31
CA LEU A 62 24.76 -1.55 -7.50
C LEU A 62 23.60 -1.04 -8.36
N ILE A 63 23.89 -0.44 -9.52
CA ILE A 63 22.86 0.02 -10.47
C ILE A 63 22.02 -1.16 -10.98
N LYS A 64 22.66 -2.28 -11.33
CA LYS A 64 21.94 -3.49 -11.78
C LYS A 64 21.02 -4.05 -10.70
N ILE A 65 21.49 -4.09 -9.45
CA ILE A 65 20.71 -4.60 -8.33
C ILE A 65 19.51 -3.70 -8.03
N ASP A 66 19.71 -2.39 -8.03
CA ASP A 66 18.60 -1.44 -7.86
C ASP A 66 17.54 -1.62 -8.97
N ALA A 67 17.98 -1.72 -10.23
CA ALA A 67 17.10 -2.00 -11.35
C ALA A 67 16.36 -3.35 -11.19
N ALA A 68 17.04 -4.39 -10.72
CA ALA A 68 16.44 -5.69 -10.46
C ALA A 68 15.42 -5.64 -9.31
N GLN A 69 15.72 -4.95 -8.22
CA GLN A 69 14.80 -4.75 -7.09
C GLN A 69 13.54 -3.99 -7.53
N HIS A 70 13.72 -2.92 -8.32
CA HIS A 70 12.60 -2.17 -8.90
C HIS A 70 11.74 -3.03 -9.82
N ASN A 71 12.36 -3.87 -10.65
CA ASN A 71 11.64 -4.81 -11.51
C ASN A 71 10.85 -5.85 -10.70
N ARG A 72 11.44 -6.41 -9.63
CA ARG A 72 10.73 -7.31 -8.71
C ARG A 72 9.53 -6.61 -8.06
N ALA A 73 9.70 -5.36 -7.61
CA ALA A 73 8.61 -4.57 -7.06
C ALA A 73 7.46 -4.38 -8.05
N LYS A 74 7.76 -4.08 -9.33
CA LYS A 74 6.75 -3.99 -10.38
C LYS A 74 6.00 -5.31 -10.59
N GLN A 75 6.73 -6.43 -10.61
CA GLN A 75 6.14 -7.77 -10.74
C GLN A 75 5.21 -8.10 -9.57
N VAL A 76 5.58 -7.75 -8.35
CA VAL A 76 4.72 -7.92 -7.17
C VAL A 76 3.44 -7.11 -7.33
N ARG A 77 3.58 -5.83 -7.72
CA ARG A 77 2.42 -4.97 -7.98
C ARG A 77 1.49 -5.55 -9.04
N SER A 78 2.02 -5.97 -10.19
CA SER A 78 1.21 -6.52 -11.28
C SER A 78 0.54 -7.82 -10.84
N SER A 79 1.28 -8.72 -10.20
CA SER A 79 0.74 -10.01 -9.74
C SER A 79 -0.39 -9.82 -8.72
N LEU A 80 -0.26 -8.88 -7.78
CA LEU A 80 -1.33 -8.56 -6.84
C LEU A 80 -2.57 -8.00 -7.54
N GLN A 81 -2.38 -7.17 -8.57
CA GLN A 81 -3.50 -6.68 -9.36
C GLN A 81 -4.18 -7.80 -10.15
N ASP A 82 -3.38 -8.66 -10.81
CA ASP A 82 -3.89 -9.81 -11.56
C ASP A 82 -4.69 -10.76 -10.67
N LEU A 83 -4.26 -10.94 -9.41
CA LEU A 83 -4.97 -11.73 -8.40
C LEU A 83 -6.30 -11.11 -7.99
N ILE A 84 -6.37 -9.77 -7.82
CA ILE A 84 -7.62 -9.05 -7.57
C ILE A 84 -8.56 -9.21 -8.77
N ASP A 85 -8.06 -9.01 -9.97
CA ASP A 85 -8.84 -9.12 -11.20
C ASP A 85 -9.35 -10.56 -11.42
N LEU A 86 -8.57 -11.58 -11.05
CA LEU A 86 -8.99 -12.98 -11.08
C LEU A 86 -10.11 -13.25 -10.06
N LEU A 87 -10.02 -12.65 -8.87
CA LEU A 87 -11.03 -12.77 -7.83
C LEU A 87 -12.35 -12.13 -8.26
N GLU A 88 -12.31 -11.04 -9.02
CA GLU A 88 -13.51 -10.36 -9.55
C GLU A 88 -14.19 -11.10 -10.69
N LYS A 89 -13.48 -11.97 -11.40
CA LYS A 89 -14.04 -12.80 -12.49
C LYS A 89 -14.87 -13.99 -11.99
N GLN A 90 -15.06 -14.14 -10.69
CA GLN A 90 -15.87 -15.20 -10.11
C GLN A 90 -17.37 -14.91 -10.34
N ASP A 91 -18.03 -15.65 -11.22
CA ASP A 91 -19.43 -15.41 -11.61
C ASP A 91 -20.43 -15.49 -10.45
N SER A 92 -20.12 -16.29 -9.42
CA SER A 92 -21.05 -16.60 -8.32
C SER A 92 -20.77 -15.84 -7.02
N ARG A 93 -19.73 -14.99 -6.98
CA ARG A 93 -19.26 -14.36 -5.73
C ARG A 93 -18.93 -12.89 -5.96
N LEU A 94 -19.41 -12.04 -5.06
CA LEU A 94 -19.14 -10.60 -5.12
C LEU A 94 -17.95 -10.26 -4.23
N VAL A 95 -16.96 -9.58 -4.81
CA VAL A 95 -15.82 -9.06 -4.06
C VAL A 95 -16.25 -7.86 -3.21
N PRO A 96 -15.97 -7.87 -1.89
CA PRO A 96 -16.20 -6.71 -1.01
C PRO A 96 -15.44 -5.48 -1.49
N GLN A 97 -16.19 -4.46 -1.92
CA GLN A 97 -15.63 -3.32 -2.66
C GLN A 97 -14.83 -2.35 -1.78
N ASN A 98 -15.15 -2.25 -0.48
CA ASN A 98 -14.43 -1.36 0.42
C ASN A 98 -13.04 -1.91 0.71
N GLU A 99 -12.97 -3.20 0.99
CA GLU A 99 -11.78 -3.96 1.31
C GLU A 99 -10.87 -4.07 0.08
N LYS A 100 -11.46 -4.28 -1.11
CA LYS A 100 -10.73 -4.17 -2.39
C LYS A 100 -10.07 -2.81 -2.53
N LYS A 101 -10.83 -1.71 -2.39
CA LYS A 101 -10.29 -0.35 -2.54
C LYS A 101 -9.19 -0.05 -1.52
N GLN A 102 -9.33 -0.57 -0.30
CA GLN A 102 -8.31 -0.44 0.74
C GLN A 102 -7.02 -1.18 0.35
N LEU A 103 -7.13 -2.41 -0.14
CA LEU A 103 -5.98 -3.19 -0.64
C LEU A 103 -5.30 -2.48 -1.81
N GLU A 104 -6.06 -1.99 -2.80
CA GLU A 104 -5.49 -1.23 -3.92
C GLU A 104 -4.74 0.02 -3.46
N ALA A 105 -5.26 0.72 -2.44
CA ALA A 105 -4.59 1.86 -1.85
C ALA A 105 -3.27 1.44 -1.17
N GLN A 106 -3.28 0.35 -0.39
CA GLN A 106 -2.07 -0.19 0.25
C GLN A 106 -1.02 -0.60 -0.79
N ILE A 107 -1.44 -1.26 -1.88
CA ILE A 107 -0.56 -1.63 -3.00
C ILE A 107 0.08 -0.36 -3.59
N ARG A 108 -0.71 0.67 -3.90
CA ARG A 108 -0.18 1.94 -4.46
C ARG A 108 0.85 2.59 -3.54
N SER A 109 0.67 2.52 -2.22
CA SER A 109 1.55 3.14 -1.25
C SER A 109 2.80 2.32 -0.91
N HIS A 110 2.78 0.99 -1.06
CA HIS A 110 3.81 0.11 -0.50
C HIS A 110 4.41 -0.90 -1.46
N TRP A 111 4.04 -0.89 -2.75
CA TRP A 111 4.54 -1.87 -3.72
C TRP A 111 6.06 -1.87 -3.89
N ASN A 112 6.72 -0.73 -3.69
CA ASN A 112 8.17 -0.57 -3.82
C ASN A 112 8.96 -0.90 -2.55
N ALA A 113 8.30 -1.30 -1.46
CA ALA A 113 8.94 -1.61 -0.19
C ALA A 113 8.90 -3.14 0.07
N PRO A 114 10.01 -3.87 -0.12
CA PRO A 114 10.03 -5.34 0.05
C PRO A 114 9.58 -5.83 1.43
N SER A 115 9.89 -5.06 2.49
CA SER A 115 9.46 -5.37 3.86
C SER A 115 7.94 -5.34 4.04
N LYS A 116 7.21 -4.69 3.12
CA LYS A 116 5.74 -4.57 3.15
C LYS A 116 5.03 -5.60 2.28
N TRP A 117 5.74 -6.33 1.42
CA TRP A 117 5.12 -7.34 0.55
C TRP A 117 4.38 -8.44 1.33
N PRO A 118 4.88 -8.96 2.47
CA PRO A 118 4.11 -9.94 3.25
C PRO A 118 2.79 -9.39 3.80
N GLU A 119 2.74 -8.09 4.17
CA GLU A 119 1.52 -7.44 4.63
C GLU A 119 0.51 -7.29 3.48
N LEU A 120 0.97 -6.90 2.29
CA LEU A 120 0.12 -6.82 1.09
C LEU A 120 -0.49 -8.18 0.70
N LEU A 121 0.32 -9.25 0.78
CA LEU A 121 -0.15 -10.61 0.51
C LEU A 121 -1.18 -11.08 1.54
N LYS A 122 -0.99 -10.77 2.82
CA LYS A 122 -1.98 -11.05 3.87
C LYS A 122 -3.29 -10.30 3.64
N ALA A 123 -3.21 -9.02 3.26
CA ALA A 123 -4.40 -8.23 2.94
C ALA A 123 -5.16 -8.79 1.74
N PHE A 124 -4.45 -9.25 0.69
CA PHE A 124 -5.07 -9.99 -0.41
C PHE A 124 -5.71 -11.30 0.06
N GLN A 125 -5.01 -12.10 0.88
CA GLN A 125 -5.55 -13.34 1.43
C GLN A 125 -6.86 -13.08 2.19
N SER A 126 -6.92 -12.05 3.05
CA SER A 126 -8.14 -11.70 3.77
C SER A 126 -9.29 -11.29 2.83
N LEU A 127 -9.00 -10.54 1.76
CA LEU A 127 -10.00 -10.20 0.74
C LEU A 127 -10.52 -11.45 0.01
N ALA A 128 -9.63 -12.37 -0.34
CA ALA A 128 -9.97 -13.63 -0.97
C ALA A 128 -10.82 -14.50 -0.04
N GLU A 129 -10.43 -14.64 1.23
CA GLU A 129 -11.20 -15.39 2.23
C GLU A 129 -12.61 -14.82 2.42
N GLN A 130 -12.76 -13.50 2.52
CA GLN A 130 -14.07 -12.88 2.62
C GLN A 130 -14.92 -13.15 1.37
N THR A 131 -14.34 -13.02 0.18
CA THR A 131 -15.04 -13.26 -1.08
C THR A 131 -15.47 -14.74 -1.22
N LEU A 132 -14.58 -15.66 -0.88
CA LEU A 132 -14.76 -17.10 -1.08
C LEU A 132 -15.52 -17.80 0.05
N ASN A 133 -15.61 -17.21 1.24
CA ASN A 133 -16.35 -17.78 2.37
C ASN A 133 -17.71 -17.11 2.61
N THR A 134 -18.00 -15.98 1.97
CA THR A 134 -19.34 -15.36 2.07
C THR A 134 -20.38 -16.26 1.38
N PRO A 135 -21.47 -16.65 2.07
CA PRO A 135 -22.57 -17.40 1.47
C PRO A 135 -23.21 -16.66 0.29
N ILE A 136 -23.55 -17.37 -0.77
CA ILE A 136 -24.11 -16.81 -2.02
C ILE A 136 -25.40 -16.01 -1.73
N ASP A 137 -26.19 -16.46 -0.76
CA ASP A 137 -27.47 -15.83 -0.40
C ASP A 137 -27.29 -14.46 0.29
N GLU A 138 -26.24 -14.28 1.11
CA GLU A 138 -25.99 -13.02 1.84
C GLU A 138 -25.47 -11.91 0.92
N ALA A 139 -24.71 -12.25 -0.12
CA ALA A 139 -24.16 -11.30 -1.08
C ALA A 139 -25.26 -10.55 -1.88
N SER A 140 -26.43 -11.16 -2.02
CA SER A 140 -27.59 -10.57 -2.73
C SER A 140 -28.43 -9.64 -1.84
N GLN A 141 -28.47 -9.86 -0.53
CA GLN A 141 -29.34 -9.14 0.39
C GLN A 141 -28.80 -7.76 0.78
N THR A 142 -27.48 -7.57 0.82
CA THR A 142 -26.88 -6.29 1.28
C THR A 142 -27.21 -5.12 0.35
N LYS A 143 -27.50 -5.35 -0.94
CA LYS A 143 -27.87 -4.30 -1.89
C LYS A 143 -29.32 -3.83 -1.76
N SER A 144 -30.21 -4.62 -1.15
CA SER A 144 -31.65 -4.30 -1.08
C SER A 144 -32.00 -3.30 0.04
N SER A 145 -31.36 -3.40 1.21
CA SER A 145 -31.79 -2.64 2.40
C SER A 145 -31.36 -1.17 2.42
N PHE A 146 -30.27 -0.79 1.74
CA PHE A 146 -29.79 0.61 1.78
C PHE A 146 -30.60 1.55 0.88
N PHE A 147 -31.07 1.08 -0.28
CA PHE A 147 -31.93 1.89 -1.16
C PHE A 147 -33.37 2.00 -0.65
N GLN A 148 -33.88 0.99 0.05
CA GLN A 148 -35.23 1.05 0.65
C GLN A 148 -35.37 2.13 1.73
N ARG A 149 -34.31 2.42 2.50
CA ARG A 149 -34.33 3.48 3.52
C ARG A 149 -34.46 4.89 2.92
N LEU A 150 -33.81 5.16 1.79
CA LEU A 150 -33.88 6.48 1.14
C LEU A 150 -35.23 6.75 0.45
N LEU A 151 -35.87 5.74 -0.13
CA LEU A 151 -37.23 5.89 -0.70
C LEU A 151 -38.33 5.98 0.37
N SER A 152 -38.14 5.35 1.53
CA SER A 152 -39.11 5.41 2.63
C SER A 152 -39.13 6.79 3.30
N GLN A 153 -37.99 7.48 3.34
CA GLN A 153 -37.90 8.83 3.89
C GLN A 153 -38.58 9.88 2.99
N LYS A 154 -38.56 9.69 1.66
CA LYS A 154 -39.28 10.56 0.71
C LYS A 154 -40.81 10.42 0.82
N ARG A 155 -41.33 9.23 1.15
CA ARG A 155 -42.78 9.03 1.36
C ARG A 155 -43.28 9.69 2.64
N GLN A 156 -42.48 9.72 3.71
CA GLN A 156 -42.86 10.40 4.95
C GLN A 156 -42.95 11.93 4.82
N THR A 157 -42.11 12.54 3.97
CA THR A 157 -42.15 14.00 3.72
C THR A 157 -43.39 14.42 2.94
N ILE A 158 -43.90 13.57 2.02
CA ILE A 158 -45.09 13.89 1.22
C ILE A 158 -46.37 13.77 2.06
N GLN A 159 -46.44 12.79 2.97
CA GLN A 159 -47.60 12.61 3.85
C GLN A 159 -47.75 13.75 4.88
N GLN A 160 -46.63 14.31 5.38
CA GLN A 160 -46.68 15.46 6.30
C GLN A 160 -47.05 16.79 5.60
N ALA A 161 -46.92 16.88 4.28
CA ALA A 161 -47.36 18.05 3.52
C ALA A 161 -48.89 18.03 3.29
N SER A 162 -49.48 16.86 3.00
CA SER A 162 -50.93 16.74 2.83
C SER A 162 -51.72 16.99 4.12
N ASP A 163 -51.18 16.61 5.27
CA ASP A 163 -51.87 16.78 6.55
C ASP A 163 -51.84 18.25 7.05
N LYS A 164 -50.88 19.05 6.58
CA LYS A 164 -50.80 20.49 6.90
C LYS A 164 -51.76 21.35 6.06
N GLU A 165 -52.04 20.97 4.82
CA GLU A 165 -53.06 21.65 4.00
C GLU A 165 -54.49 21.33 4.48
N ALA A 166 -54.75 20.11 4.96
CA ALA A 166 -56.05 19.74 5.53
C ALA A 166 -56.38 20.48 6.85
N HIS A 167 -55.36 20.80 7.67
CA HIS A 167 -55.55 21.59 8.89
C HIS A 167 -55.67 23.09 8.67
N ALA A 168 -55.05 23.65 7.61
CA ALA A 168 -55.17 25.07 7.27
C ALA A 168 -56.55 25.43 6.69
N ALA A 169 -57.19 24.52 5.94
CA ALA A 169 -58.52 24.76 5.38
C ALA A 169 -59.64 24.80 6.44
N ASN A 170 -59.46 24.15 7.60
CA ASN A 170 -60.49 24.08 8.64
C ASN A 170 -60.48 25.23 9.66
N GLN A 171 -59.44 26.08 9.68
CA GLN A 171 -59.40 27.26 10.57
C GLN A 171 -59.97 28.54 9.94
N SER A 172 -60.16 28.60 8.62
CA SER A 172 -60.70 29.79 7.95
C SER A 172 -62.24 29.88 7.91
N CYS A 173 -62.98 28.88 8.39
CA CYS A 173 -64.45 28.94 8.45
C CYS A 173 -65.05 29.32 9.82
N SER A 174 -64.25 29.58 10.86
CA SER A 174 -64.76 29.81 12.22
C SER A 174 -64.88 31.29 12.64
N PHE A 175 -64.56 32.27 11.78
CA PHE A 175 -64.53 33.68 12.19
C PHE A 175 -65.57 34.53 11.45
N ARG A 176 -66.85 34.16 11.54
CA ARG A 176 -67.97 35.05 11.16
C ARG A 176 -69.29 34.67 11.81
N ALA A 177 -69.38 34.83 13.14
CA ALA A 177 -70.66 34.96 13.84
C ALA A 177 -70.39 35.53 15.24
N ASN A 178 -70.63 36.83 15.41
CA ASN A 178 -71.07 37.48 16.65
C ASN A 178 -71.28 38.96 16.33
N GLU A 179 -72.51 39.27 15.93
CA GLU A 179 -73.17 40.56 16.14
C GLU A 179 -74.30 40.31 17.14
#